data_AF-A0A2G2MVR1-F1
#
_entry.id   AF-A0A2G2MVR1-F1
#
_cell.length_a   1.000
_cell.length_b   1.000
_cell.length_c   1.000
_cell.angle_alpha   90.00
_cell.angle_beta   90.00
_cell.angle_gamma   90.00
#
_symmetry.space_group_name_H-M   'P 1'
#
loop_
_entity.id
_entity.type
_entity.pdbx_description
1 polymer ?
#
loop_
_entity_poly.entity_id
_entity_poly.type
_entity_poly.pdbx_seq_one_letter_code
_entity_poly.pdbx_strand_id
1 'polypeptide(L)'
;MFIRKTITGLLLSSVFIFLSGCTPSKAPESKGGYYYSGLYFGKNFPETFQRGIRDGCTTAKGDYKKSHIRFNYDKDYEDGWFLGRNRCKHLLVVDEEEEEWS
;
A
#
# COMPACT_ATOMS: atom_id res chain seq x y z
N MET A 1 0.24 -58.51 50.18
CA MET A 1 -0.27 -58.12 48.86
C MET A 1 -1.09 -56.84 49.03
N PHE A 2 -0.47 -55.67 48.84
CA PHE A 2 -1.15 -54.37 48.85
C PHE A 2 -0.78 -53.64 47.57
N ILE A 3 -1.80 -53.42 46.74
CA ILE A 3 -1.65 -52.96 45.37
C ILE A 3 -1.48 -51.44 45.41
N ARG A 4 -0.28 -50.95 45.10
CA ARG A 4 -0.06 -49.55 44.70
C ARG A 4 -0.77 -49.33 43.37
N LYS A 5 -1.76 -48.45 43.32
CA LYS A 5 -2.22 -47.85 42.06
C LYS A 5 -2.05 -46.33 42.18
N THR A 6 -0.90 -45.86 41.75
CA THR A 6 -0.68 -44.47 41.36
C THR A 6 -1.57 -44.20 40.15
N ILE A 7 -2.57 -43.33 40.32
CA ILE A 7 -3.43 -42.84 39.24
C ILE A 7 -2.61 -41.80 38.47
N THR A 8 -1.90 -42.28 37.46
CA THR A 8 -1.11 -41.47 36.54
C THR A 8 -2.05 -40.72 35.59
N GLY A 9 -1.81 -39.41 35.46
CA GLY A 9 -2.69 -38.46 34.82
C GLY A 9 -2.96 -38.70 33.33
N LEU A 10 -4.13 -38.23 32.92
CA LEU A 10 -4.54 -38.12 31.52
C LEU A 10 -5.30 -36.81 31.36
N LEU A 11 -4.55 -35.71 31.31
CA LEU A 11 -5.03 -34.40 30.85
C LEU A 11 -4.18 -33.99 29.65
N LEU A 12 -4.48 -34.59 28.51
CA LEU A 12 -3.96 -34.20 27.20
C LEU A 12 -5.11 -34.32 26.21
N SER A 13 -6.02 -33.35 26.23
CA SER A 13 -7.02 -33.25 25.18
C SER A 13 -7.36 -31.79 24.90
N SER A 14 -7.12 -31.43 23.63
CA SER A 14 -7.71 -30.31 22.90
C SER A 14 -7.21 -28.90 23.18
N VAL A 15 -5.94 -28.63 22.84
CA VAL A 15 -5.62 -27.32 22.24
C VAL A 15 -5.88 -27.45 20.74
N PHE A 16 -7.16 -27.47 20.35
CA PHE A 16 -7.56 -27.26 18.97
C PHE A 16 -7.31 -25.79 18.64
N ILE A 17 -6.09 -25.53 18.19
CA ILE A 17 -5.74 -24.69 17.03
C ILE A 17 -6.91 -23.81 16.55
N PHE A 18 -7.11 -22.68 17.21
CA PHE A 18 -7.83 -21.54 16.63
C PHE A 18 -6.86 -20.79 15.70
N LEU A 19 -6.49 -21.42 14.58
CA LEU A 19 -5.89 -20.68 13.47
C LEU A 19 -7.04 -19.98 12.73
N SER A 20 -7.48 -18.85 13.26
CA SER A 20 -8.22 -17.87 12.47
C SER A 20 -7.25 -17.30 11.43
N GLY A 21 -7.19 -17.94 10.27
CA GLY A 21 -6.48 -17.41 9.11
C GLY A 21 -7.10 -16.09 8.68
N CYS A 22 -6.31 -15.03 8.61
CA CYS A 22 -6.72 -13.76 8.01
C CYS A 22 -6.80 -13.96 6.49
N THR A 23 -8.01 -14.00 5.93
CA THR A 23 -8.21 -13.86 4.49
C THR A 23 -7.85 -12.42 4.10
N PRO A 24 -6.96 -12.18 3.11
CA PRO A 24 -6.74 -10.84 2.60
C PRO A 24 -8.03 -10.37 1.94
N SER A 25 -8.70 -9.41 2.58
CA SER A 25 -9.83 -8.74 1.97
C SER A 25 -9.30 -7.92 0.80
N LYS A 26 -9.55 -8.39 -0.44
CA LYS A 26 -9.51 -7.50 -1.59
C LYS A 26 -10.52 -6.40 -1.31
N ALA A 27 -10.00 -5.19 -1.08
CA ALA A 27 -10.84 -4.04 -0.79
C ALA A 27 -11.88 -3.89 -1.92
N PRO A 28 -13.16 -3.67 -1.59
CA PRO A 28 -14.20 -3.58 -2.60
C PRO A 28 -13.90 -2.38 -3.52
N GLU A 29 -13.67 -2.67 -4.81
CA GLU A 29 -13.87 -1.70 -5.88
C GLU A 29 -15.31 -1.18 -5.74
N SER A 30 -15.47 0.15 -5.60
CA SER A 30 -16.73 0.93 -5.59
C SER A 30 -17.17 1.63 -4.30
N LYS A 31 -16.32 1.77 -3.26
CA LYS A 31 -16.51 2.90 -2.33
C LYS A 31 -15.91 4.16 -2.95
N GLY A 32 -16.70 4.80 -3.82
CA GLY A 32 -16.37 5.97 -4.65
C GLY A 32 -15.24 6.84 -4.09
N GLY A 33 -14.17 6.93 -4.86
CA GLY A 33 -13.00 7.74 -4.55
C GLY A 33 -11.95 7.67 -5.64
N TYR A 34 -10.92 8.48 -5.49
CA TYR A 34 -9.86 8.65 -6.46
C TYR A 34 -8.70 7.69 -6.16
N TYR A 35 -8.42 6.83 -7.14
CA TYR A 35 -7.32 5.89 -7.13
C TYR A 35 -6.34 6.22 -8.26
N TYR A 36 -5.05 6.08 -8.00
CA TYR A 36 -4.02 6.17 -9.04
C TYR A 36 -2.87 5.22 -8.72
N SER A 37 -2.41 4.47 -9.73
CA SER A 37 -1.38 3.42 -9.56
C SER A 37 -1.70 2.42 -8.43
N GLY A 38 -2.97 2.03 -8.28
CA GLY A 38 -3.41 1.10 -7.24
C GLY A 38 -3.52 1.68 -5.82
N LEU A 39 -3.20 2.97 -5.62
CA LEU A 39 -3.26 3.62 -4.31
C LEU A 39 -4.53 4.47 -4.17
N TYR A 40 -5.19 4.36 -3.03
CA TYR A 40 -6.33 5.22 -2.66
C TYR A 40 -5.86 6.58 -2.14
N PHE A 41 -6.32 7.67 -2.74
CA PHE A 41 -5.96 9.03 -2.33
C PHE A 41 -7.05 9.75 -1.52
N GLY A 42 -8.32 9.42 -1.71
CA GLY A 42 -9.44 10.14 -1.10
C GLY A 42 -10.64 10.22 -2.03
N LYS A 43 -11.55 11.16 -1.82
CA LYS A 43 -12.75 11.35 -2.65
C LYS A 43 -13.04 12.84 -2.83
N ASN A 44 -13.85 13.18 -3.84
CA ASN A 44 -14.32 14.54 -4.12
C ASN A 44 -13.21 15.57 -4.34
N PHE A 45 -12.07 15.15 -4.90
CA PHE A 45 -11.00 16.07 -5.26
C PHE A 45 -11.32 16.84 -6.55
N PRO A 46 -10.96 18.13 -6.65
CA PRO A 46 -11.04 18.86 -7.89
C PRO A 46 -10.11 18.24 -8.95
N GLU A 47 -10.43 18.46 -10.22
CA GLU A 47 -9.69 17.85 -11.34
C GLU A 47 -8.19 18.24 -11.33
N THR A 48 -7.90 19.47 -10.91
CA THR A 48 -6.55 20.03 -10.79
C THR A 48 -5.73 19.30 -9.74
N PHE A 49 -6.31 19.00 -8.58
CA PHE A 49 -5.70 18.19 -7.53
C PHE A 49 -5.43 16.76 -8.00
N GLN A 50 -6.41 16.14 -8.67
CA GLN A 50 -6.24 14.80 -9.25
C GLN A 50 -5.11 14.78 -10.29
N ARG A 51 -5.01 15.82 -11.12
CA ARG A 51 -3.92 15.98 -12.10
C ARG A 51 -2.56 16.14 -11.41
N GLY A 52 -2.51 16.95 -10.35
CA GLY A 52 -1.34 17.07 -9.48
C GLY A 52 -0.89 15.70 -8.99
N ILE A 53 -1.79 14.89 -8.43
CA ILE A 53 -1.49 13.53 -7.95
C ILE A 53 -0.86 12.68 -9.05
N ARG A 54 -1.42 12.69 -10.27
CA ARG A 54 -0.88 11.88 -11.38
C ARG A 54 0.54 12.30 -11.74
N ASP A 55 0.77 13.59 -11.90
CA ASP A 55 2.08 14.13 -12.28
C ASP A 55 3.13 13.90 -11.17
N GLY A 56 2.73 14.08 -9.91
CA GLY A 56 3.56 13.78 -8.75
C GLY A 56 3.94 12.29 -8.68
N CYS A 57 2.98 11.39 -8.89
CA CYS A 57 3.24 9.96 -8.94
C CYS A 57 4.10 9.55 -10.14
N THR A 58 3.95 10.19 -11.29
CA THR A 58 4.82 9.99 -12.46
C THR A 58 6.27 10.36 -12.08
N THR A 59 6.45 11.52 -11.44
CA THR A 59 7.75 11.96 -10.92
C THR A 59 8.34 10.98 -9.90
N ALA A 60 7.52 10.38 -9.04
CA ALA A 60 7.98 9.42 -8.04
C ALA A 60 8.52 8.12 -8.65
N LYS A 61 8.08 7.77 -9.86
CA LYS A 61 8.53 6.57 -10.59
C LYS A 61 9.80 6.79 -11.41
N GLY A 62 10.34 8.00 -11.42
CA GLY A 62 11.55 8.37 -12.17
C GLY A 62 11.28 9.38 -13.29
N ASP A 63 10.07 9.40 -13.83
CA ASP A 63 9.68 10.29 -14.93
C ASP A 63 9.25 11.66 -14.41
N TYR A 64 10.19 12.61 -14.31
CA TYR A 64 9.86 13.95 -13.81
C TYR A 64 8.77 14.63 -14.64
N LYS A 65 7.63 14.89 -14.00
CA LYS A 65 6.47 15.55 -14.62
C LYS A 65 5.89 16.59 -13.68
N LYS A 66 5.97 17.86 -14.08
CA LYS A 66 5.42 18.99 -13.31
C LYS A 66 5.05 20.13 -14.26
N SER A 67 3.78 20.53 -14.28
CA SER A 67 3.33 21.70 -15.02
C SER A 67 3.76 22.96 -14.30
N HIS A 68 4.69 23.73 -14.88
CA HIS A 68 5.23 24.93 -14.25
C HIS A 68 4.15 25.98 -13.94
N ILE A 69 3.26 26.27 -14.91
CA ILE A 69 2.19 27.26 -14.73
C ILE A 69 1.25 26.84 -13.59
N ARG A 70 0.77 25.59 -13.61
CA ARG A 70 -0.16 25.12 -12.58
C ARG A 70 0.51 25.06 -11.21
N PHE A 71 1.76 24.61 -11.15
CA PHE A 71 2.48 24.54 -9.89
C PHE A 71 2.62 25.91 -9.20
N ASN A 72 2.70 27.00 -9.97
CA ASN A 72 2.87 28.34 -9.41
C ASN A 72 1.54 29.08 -9.16
N TYR A 73 0.46 28.72 -9.86
CA TYR A 73 -0.79 29.48 -9.84
C TYR A 73 -2.03 28.70 -9.40
N ASP A 74 -1.91 27.38 -9.21
CA ASP A 74 -3.01 26.47 -8.86
C ASP A 74 -2.61 25.66 -7.62
N LYS A 75 -3.09 26.11 -6.46
CA LYS A 75 -2.78 25.51 -5.15
C LYS A 75 -3.19 24.03 -5.09
N ASP A 76 -4.32 23.68 -5.70
CA ASP A 76 -4.81 22.31 -5.74
C ASP A 76 -3.85 21.41 -6.54
N TYR A 77 -3.38 21.89 -7.68
CA TYR A 77 -2.38 21.16 -8.46
C TYR A 77 -1.07 20.97 -7.68
N GLU A 78 -0.58 22.02 -7.03
CA GLU A 78 0.65 21.99 -6.22
C GLU A 78 0.53 20.95 -5.08
N ASP A 79 -0.53 21.02 -4.29
CA ASP A 79 -0.76 20.10 -3.17
C ASP A 79 -0.96 18.66 -3.66
N GLY A 80 -1.71 18.49 -4.74
CA GLY A 80 -1.88 17.21 -5.41
C GLY A 80 -0.54 16.64 -5.87
N TRP A 81 0.35 17.47 -6.43
CA TRP A 81 1.67 17.05 -6.91
C TRP A 81 2.56 16.56 -5.78
N PHE A 82 2.62 17.27 -4.65
CA PHE A 82 3.37 16.82 -3.49
C PHE A 82 2.80 15.53 -2.89
N LEU A 83 1.47 15.45 -2.76
CA LEU A 83 0.79 14.26 -2.24
C LEU A 83 1.07 13.03 -3.12
N GLY A 84 0.94 13.18 -4.43
CA GLY A 84 1.25 12.13 -5.40
C GLY A 84 2.70 11.67 -5.31
N ARG A 85 3.65 12.62 -5.32
CA ARG A 85 5.08 12.31 -5.27
C ARG A 85 5.47 11.56 -3.99
N ASN A 86 4.93 11.97 -2.85
CA ASN A 86 5.25 11.34 -1.58
C ASN A 86 4.65 9.92 -1.49
N ARG A 87 3.38 9.76 -1.88
CA ARG A 87 2.69 8.47 -1.72
C ARG A 87 3.14 7.41 -2.73
N CYS A 88 3.54 7.82 -3.92
CA CYS A 88 4.01 6.91 -4.96
C CYS A 88 5.53 6.61 -4.91
N LYS A 89 6.28 7.15 -3.95
CA LYS A 89 7.74 6.99 -3.85
C LYS A 89 8.20 5.51 -3.82
N HIS A 90 7.41 4.64 -3.20
CA HIS A 90 7.71 3.20 -3.10
C HIS A 90 7.48 2.44 -4.42
N LEU A 91 6.94 3.10 -5.45
CA LEU A 91 6.71 2.52 -6.77
C LEU A 91 7.88 2.79 -7.74
N LEU A 92 8.95 3.43 -7.27
CA LEU A 92 10.19 3.56 -8.03
C LEU A 92 10.75 2.16 -8.29
N VAL A 93 10.88 1.80 -9.56
CA VAL A 93 11.63 0.62 -9.98
C VAL A 93 13.02 1.12 -10.33
N VAL A 94 14.03 0.68 -9.58
CA VAL A 94 15.43 0.88 -9.96
C VAL A 94 15.81 -0.38 -10.72
N ASP A 95 15.97 -0.27 -12.03
CA ASP A 95 16.57 -1.34 -12.80
C ASP A 95 18.05 -1.40 -12.38
N GLU A 96 18.42 -2.46 -11.66
CA GLU A 96 19.81 -2.82 -11.44
C GLU A 96 20.33 -3.32 -12.80
N GLU A 97 20.78 -2.39 -13.65
CA GLU A 97 21.57 -2.76 -14.82
C GLU A 97 22.82 -3.48 -14.31
N GLU A 98 22.85 -4.80 -14.47
CA GLU A 98 24.05 -5.61 -14.32
C GLU A 98 25.11 -5.02 -15.26
N GLU A 99 26.08 -4.30 -14.70
CA GLU A 99 27.29 -3.88 -15.37
C GLU A 99 28.15 -5.12 -15.71
N GLU A 100 27.75 -5.88 -16.73
CA GLU A 100 28.60 -6.88 -17.38
C GLU A 100 29.54 -6.15 -18.34
N TRP A 101 30.64 -5.61 -17.79
CA TRP A 101 31.78 -5.14 -18.58
C TRP A 101 32.49 -6.36 -19.20
N SER A 102 32.22 -6.60 -20.49
CA SER A 102 32.97 -7.53 -21.34
C SER A 102 34.27 -6.93 -21.87
#